data_AF-X7ZW66-F1
#
_entry.id   AF-X7ZW66-F1
#
_cell.length_a   1.000
_cell.length_b   1.000
_cell.length_c   1.000
_cell.angle_alpha   90.00
_cell.angle_beta   90.00
_cell.angle_gamma   90.00
#
_symmetry.space_group_name_H-M   'P 1'
#
loop_
_entity.id
_entity.type
_entity.pdbx_description
1 polymer ?
#
loop_
_entity_poly.entity_id
_entity_poly.type
_entity_poly.pdbx_seq_one_letter_code
_entity_poly.pdbx_strand_id
1 'polypeptide(L)' 'MTEVVRLTLVSHAMTDAMVAGRFPADEPLNDAGRRHARTAAAGLGINRQTANSAGLSVARCRPRGC' A
#
# COMPACT_ATOMS: atom_id res chain seq x y z
N MET A 1 -8.41 25.13 -6.83
CA MET A 1 -7.71 24.52 -5.69
C MET A 1 -8.68 23.55 -5.03
N THR A 2 -8.35 22.27 -4.93
CA THR A 2 -9.20 21.29 -4.22
C THR A 2 -8.78 21.23 -2.77
N GLU A 3 -9.72 21.42 -1.85
CA GLU A 3 -9.47 21.31 -0.42
C GLU A 3 -9.34 19.83 -0.02
N VAL A 4 -8.23 19.46 0.63
CA VAL A 4 -8.05 18.12 1.18
C VAL A 4 -8.40 18.17 2.67
N VAL A 5 -9.56 17.62 3.02
CA VAL A 5 -10.06 17.62 4.41
C VAL A 5 -9.61 16.40 5.22
N ARG A 6 -9.12 15.34 4.56
CA ARG A 6 -8.65 14.12 5.22
C ARG A 6 -7.51 13.47 4.46
N LEU A 7 -6.41 13.20 5.16
CA LEU A 7 -5.26 12.44 4.66
C LEU A 7 -5.11 11.15 5.47
N THR A 8 -5.09 10.02 4.78
CA THR A 8 -4.83 8.71 5.40
C THR A 8 -3.50 8.18 4.87
N LEU A 9 -2.53 7.99 5.76
CA LEU A 9 -1.23 7.39 5.44
C LEU A 9 -1.26 5.92 5.83
N VAL A 10 -0.85 5.05 4.89
CA VAL A 10 -0.81 3.60 5.09
C VAL A 10 0.57 3.11 4.68
N SER A 11 1.21 2.32 5.55
CA SER A 11 2.48 1.66 5.23
C SER A 11 2.26 0.42 4.36
N HIS A 12 3.28 0.00 3.60
CA HIS A 12 3.18 -1.24 2.84
C HIS A 12 2.97 -2.46 3.75
N ALA A 13 2.35 -3.52 3.21
CA ALA A 13 2.16 -4.76 3.94
C ALA A 13 3.42 -5.66 3.93
N MET A 14 3.32 -6.86 4.51
CA MET A 14 4.44 -7.78 4.74
C MET A 14 5.10 -8.36 3.49
N THR A 15 6.39 -8.68 3.61
CA THR A 15 7.17 -9.47 2.64
C THR A 15 8.09 -10.47 3.32
N ASP A 16 8.74 -11.32 2.52
CA ASP A 16 9.64 -12.34 3.02
C ASP A 16 10.95 -11.75 3.54
N ALA A 17 11.46 -10.66 2.94
CA ALA A 17 12.63 -9.98 3.50
C ALA A 17 12.31 -9.36 4.86
N MET A 18 11.13 -8.77 5.09
CA MET A 18 10.75 -8.30 6.43
C MET A 18 10.74 -9.43 7.45
N VAL A 19 10.19 -10.59 7.09
CA VAL A 19 10.18 -11.79 7.95
C VAL A 19 11.62 -12.24 8.24
N ALA A 20 12.52 -12.11 7.26
CA ALA A 20 13.92 -12.46 7.37
C ALA A 20 14.83 -11.32 7.90
N GLY A 21 14.28 -10.19 8.35
CA GLY A 21 15.07 -9.05 8.84
C GLY A 21 15.95 -8.35 7.79
N ARG A 22 15.60 -8.47 6.51
CA ARG A 22 16.28 -7.87 5.35
C ARG A 22 15.44 -6.75 4.75
N PHE A 23 16.09 -5.76 4.14
CA PHE A 23 15.42 -4.57 3.58
C PHE A 23 15.84 -4.27 2.13
N PRO A 24 15.58 -5.19 1.18
CA PRO A 24 15.80 -4.92 -0.24
C PRO A 24 14.85 -3.83 -0.74
N ALA A 25 15.31 -3.02 -1.70
CA ALA A 25 14.57 -1.87 -2.20
C ALA A 25 13.26 -2.26 -2.93
N ASP A 26 13.25 -3.39 -3.64
CA ASP A 26 12.15 -3.73 -4.55
C ASP A 26 11.74 -5.20 -4.43
N GLU A 27 10.90 -5.48 -3.43
CA GLU A 27 10.40 -6.84 -3.16
C GLU A 27 8.86 -6.83 -3.04
N PRO A 28 8.17 -7.79 -3.70
CA PRO A 28 6.72 -7.88 -3.71
C PRO A 28 6.12 -8.36 -2.38
N LEU A 29 4.83 -8.08 -2.18
CA LEU A 29 4.05 -8.59 -1.05
C LEU A 29 3.98 -10.11 -0.99
N ASN A 30 4.29 -10.67 0.18
CA ASN A 30 4.03 -12.09 0.43
C ASN A 30 2.54 -12.36 0.67
N ASP A 31 2.18 -13.62 0.81
CA ASP A 31 0.78 -14.05 0.89
C ASP A 31 0.03 -13.42 2.07
N ALA A 32 0.70 -13.32 3.23
CA ALA A 32 0.17 -12.62 4.39
C ALA A 32 0.01 -11.12 4.10
N GLY A 33 1.02 -10.49 3.49
CA GLY A 33 0.97 -9.10 3.06
C GLY A 33 -0.19 -8.80 2.11
N ARG A 34 -0.45 -9.68 1.13
CA ARG A 34 -1.59 -9.54 0.21
C ARG A 34 -2.94 -9.67 0.93
N ARG A 35 -3.04 -10.52 1.95
CA ARG A 35 -4.26 -10.63 2.79
C ARG A 35 -4.45 -9.36 3.63
N HIS A 36 -3.41 -8.91 4.33
CA HIS A 36 -3.46 -7.70 5.14
C HIS A 36 -3.83 -6.47 4.30
N ALA A 37 -3.27 -6.31 3.10
CA ALA A 37 -3.60 -5.22 2.20
C ALA A 37 -5.09 -5.21 1.80
N ARG A 38 -5.69 -6.39 1.55
CA ARG A 38 -7.13 -6.50 1.25
C ARG A 38 -7.99 -6.09 2.44
N THR A 39 -7.65 -6.57 3.64
CA THR A 39 -8.37 -6.21 4.87
C THR A 39 -8.25 -4.72 5.18
N ALA A 40 -7.05 -4.15 5.05
CA ALA A 40 -6.82 -2.73 5.24
C ALA A 40 -7.65 -1.90 4.24
N ALA A 41 -7.63 -2.26 2.95
CA ALA A 41 -8.40 -1.56 1.92
C ALA A 41 -9.90 -1.53 2.21
N ALA A 42 -10.48 -2.60 2.78
CA ALA A 42 -11.88 -2.64 3.16
C ALA A 42 -12.24 -1.67 4.30
N GLY A 43 -11.28 -1.33 5.16
CA GLY A 43 -11.46 -0.36 6.25
C GLY A 43 -11.15 1.09 5.85
N LEU A 44 -10.59 1.32 4.67
CA LEU A 44 -10.36 2.67 4.17
C LEU A 44 -11.69 3.24 3.67
N GLY A 45 -12.12 4.37 4.23
CA GLY A 45 -13.30 5.10 3.75
C GLY A 45 -13.05 5.80 2.40
N ILE A 46 -12.74 5.01 1.37
CA ILE A 46 -12.48 5.43 0.00
C ILE A 46 -13.83 5.72 -0.67
N ASN A 47 -13.95 6.89 -1.26
CA ASN A 47 -15.10 7.31 -2.05
C ASN A 47 -14.63 7.86 -3.42
N ARG A 48 -15.57 8.32 -4.24
CA ARG A 48 -15.28 8.83 -5.59
C ARG A 48 -14.32 10.03 -5.64
N GLN A 49 -14.25 10.81 -4.56
CA GLN A 49 -13.38 11.99 -4.44
C GLN A 49 -12.01 11.64 -3.86
N THR A 50 -11.79 10.38 -3.44
CA THR A 50 -10.52 9.96 -2.86
C THR A 50 -9.47 9.82 -3.94
N ALA A 51 -8.40 10.59 -3.83
CA ALA A 51 -7.20 10.43 -4.65
C ALA A 51 -6.17 9.60 -3.87
N ASN A 52 -5.62 8.57 -4.52
CA ASN A 52 -4.57 7.73 -3.94
C ASN A 52 -3.23 8.06 -4.60
N SER A 53 -2.17 8.16 -3.79
CA SER A 53 -0.79 8.35 -4.26
C SER A 53 0.08 7.21 -3.72
N ALA A 54 0.90 6.62 -4.58
CA ALA A 54 1.87 5.60 -4.20
C ALA A 54 3.16 5.77 -5.01
N GLY A 55 4.31 5.44 -4.41
CA GLY A 55 5.58 5.43 -5.10
C GLY A 55 5.62 4.34 -6.18
N LEU A 56 5.94 4.72 -7.42
CA LEU A 56 6.04 3.79 -8.55
C LEU A 56 7.28 2.90 -8.48
N SER A 57 8.26 3.26 -7.65
CA SER A 57 9.58 2.62 -7.54
C SER A 57 9.61 1.39 -6.65
N VAL A 58 8.51 1.01 -6.00
CA VAL A 58 8.47 -0.13 -5.06
C VAL A 58 7.29 -1.04 -5.38
N ALA A 59 7.58 -2.28 -5.81
CA ALA A 59 6.62 -3.33 -6.17
C ALA A 59 5.57 -3.59 -5.07
N ARG A 60 5.94 -3.30 -3.82
CA ARG A 60 5.12 -3.48 -2.63
C ARG A 60 4.01 -2.44 -2.44
N CYS A 61 4.16 -1.26 -3.03
CA CYS A 61 3.18 -0.16 -2.97
C CYS A 61 2.48 0.11 -4.31
N ARG A 62 2.85 -0.61 -5.38
CA ARG A 62 2.39 -0.34 -6.73
C ARG A 62 0.87 -0.62 -6.87
N PRO A 63 0.09 0.29 -7.48
CA PRO A 63 -1.32 0.05 -7.77
C PRO A 63 -1.49 -1.11 -8.77
N ARG A 64 -2.61 -1.85 -8.67
CA ARG A 64 -2.97 -2.83 -9.71
C ARG A 64 -3.31 -2.07 -11.00
N GLY A 65 -2.55 -2.31 -12.07
CA GLY A 65 -2.79 -1.73 -13.40
C GLY A 65 -1.80 -0.66 -13.87
N CYS A 66 -0.66 -0.49 -13.19
CA CYS A 66 0.49 0.31 -13.66
C CYS A 66 1.66 -0.59 -14.07
#